data_AF-A0A4Y2THX9-F1
#
_entry.id   AF-A0A4Y2THX9-F1
#
_cell.length_a   1.000
_cell.length_b   1.000
_cell.length_c   1.000
_cell.angle_alpha   90.00
_cell.angle_beta   90.00
_cell.angle_gamma   90.00
#
_symmetry.space_group_name_H-M   'P 1'
#
loop_
_entity.id
_entity.type
_entity.pdbx_description
1 polymer ?
#
loop_
_entity_poly.entity_id
_entity_poly.type
_entity_poly.pdbx_seq_one_letter_code
_entity_poly.pdbx_strand_id
1 'polypeptide(L)'
;MVDTTVKLNLKLQGKGNPAYALLEEVVCFEKKLLLFVEDMESSTLLHFKNLKQYRIETNATIEANYFSIALKNMKDGFAVRFEQFKTNKSTLAFIVNPFNTNTNEINIEPFGIDTGSLQIQLLDLKTKDFWSGKFTELKSKLEELEIQKCMHIEQHKWTALKEIPRVEALIFGAWNSLPEYYSEVKKLAYGMLTIFGSTYSCEQALSCMNII
;
A
#
# COMPACT_ATOMS: atom_id res chain seq x y z
N MET A 1 10.72 14.90 -8.42
CA MET A 1 11.34 13.64 -7.94
C MET A 1 11.60 13.63 -6.43
N VAL A 2 12.43 14.54 -5.87
CA VAL A 2 12.76 14.53 -4.42
C VAL A 2 11.52 14.51 -3.53
N ASP A 3 10.55 15.38 -3.79
CA ASP A 3 9.25 15.39 -3.09
C ASP A 3 8.48 14.06 -3.22
N THR A 4 8.60 13.38 -4.36
CA THR A 4 7.96 12.09 -4.62
C THR A 4 8.57 10.97 -3.77
N THR A 5 9.90 10.94 -3.67
CA THR A 5 10.64 9.94 -2.88
C THR A 5 10.44 10.17 -1.38
N VAL A 6 10.45 11.44 -0.93
CA VAL A 6 10.17 11.80 0.48
C VAL A 6 8.75 11.41 0.87
N LYS A 7 7.75 11.68 0.01
CA LYS A 7 6.36 11.28 0.25
C LYS A 7 6.20 9.77 0.36
N LEU A 8 6.85 9.00 -0.51
CA LEU A 8 6.83 7.54 -0.40
C LEU A 8 7.41 7.09 0.94
N ASN A 9 8.60 7.58 1.30
CA ASN A 9 9.25 7.18 2.56
C ASN A 9 8.36 7.46 3.78
N LEU A 10 7.74 8.65 3.83
CA LEU A 10 6.80 9.00 4.91
C LEU A 10 5.59 8.06 4.98
N LYS A 11 5.04 7.66 3.82
CA LYS A 11 3.91 6.73 3.77
C LYS A 11 4.30 5.31 4.16
N LEU A 12 5.49 4.86 3.76
CA LEU A 12 6.00 3.53 4.10
C LEU A 12 6.36 3.42 5.58
N GLN A 13 6.79 4.51 6.22
CA GLN A 13 7.09 4.55 7.66
C GLN A 13 5.85 4.73 8.56
N GLY A 14 4.66 4.86 7.97
CA GLY A 14 3.41 5.04 8.71
C GLY A 14 3.03 3.81 9.53
N LYS A 15 3.21 3.87 10.85
CA LYS A 15 2.80 2.79 11.77
C LYS A 15 1.28 2.55 11.71
N GLY A 16 0.87 1.28 11.65
CA GLY A 16 -0.53 0.88 11.72
C GLY A 16 -1.29 0.91 10.38
N ASN A 17 -0.57 0.99 9.26
CA ASN A 17 -1.14 0.85 7.92
C ASN A 17 -1.09 -0.63 7.47
N PRO A 18 -2.17 -1.15 6.87
CA PRO A 18 -2.17 -2.51 6.34
C PRO A 18 -1.20 -2.62 5.16
N ALA A 19 -0.59 -3.79 4.98
CA ALA A 19 0.31 -4.01 3.86
C ALA A 19 -0.33 -3.84 2.48
N TYR A 20 -1.65 -3.97 2.38
CA TYR A 20 -2.36 -3.61 1.15
C TYR A 20 -2.14 -2.13 0.77
N ALA A 21 -2.27 -1.21 1.73
CA ALA A 21 -2.01 0.21 1.50
C ALA A 21 -0.54 0.46 1.15
N LEU A 22 0.39 -0.24 1.80
CA LEU A 22 1.82 -0.18 1.46
C LEU A 22 2.08 -0.64 0.02
N LEU A 23 1.48 -1.75 -0.39
CA LEU A 23 1.58 -2.27 -1.75
C LEU A 23 1.04 -1.27 -2.78
N GLU A 24 -0.08 -0.62 -2.49
CA GLU A 24 -0.65 0.41 -3.38
C GLU A 24 0.32 1.59 -3.56
N GLU A 25 0.98 2.06 -2.51
CA GLU A 25 1.98 3.12 -2.60
C GLU A 25 3.22 2.70 -3.39
N VAL A 26 3.71 1.47 -3.19
CA VAL A 26 4.85 0.93 -3.95
C VAL A 26 4.51 0.83 -5.44
N VAL A 27 3.36 0.25 -5.78
CA VAL A 27 2.92 0.11 -7.18
C VAL A 27 2.72 1.48 -7.82
N CYS A 28 2.18 2.45 -7.09
CA CYS A 28 2.05 3.83 -7.55
C CYS A 28 3.41 4.46 -7.82
N PHE A 29 4.39 4.24 -6.94
CA PHE A 29 5.74 4.76 -7.10
C PHE A 29 6.48 4.14 -8.29
N GLU A 30 6.38 2.83 -8.51
CA GLU A 30 6.94 2.17 -9.70
C GLU A 30 6.41 2.78 -11.00
N LYS A 31 5.12 3.09 -11.07
CA LYS A 31 4.52 3.78 -12.22
C LYS A 31 5.06 5.20 -12.39
N LYS A 32 5.30 5.93 -11.30
CA LYS A 32 5.94 7.25 -11.34
C LYS A 32 7.39 7.15 -11.82
N LEU A 33 8.13 6.13 -11.42
CA LEU A 33 9.49 5.89 -11.93
C LEU A 33 9.48 5.63 -13.44
N LEU A 34 8.53 4.84 -13.94
CA LEU A 34 8.36 4.63 -15.38
C LEU A 34 8.09 5.96 -16.11
N LEU A 35 7.17 6.78 -15.60
CA LEU A 35 6.89 8.11 -16.15
C LEU A 35 8.15 9.01 -16.15
N PHE A 36 8.99 8.91 -15.12
CA PHE A 36 10.24 9.67 -15.06
C PHE A 36 11.29 9.18 -16.06
N VAL A 37 11.33 7.88 -16.34
CA VAL A 37 12.17 7.31 -17.42
C VAL A 37 11.72 7.89 -18.77
N GLU A 38 10.43 7.86 -19.07
CA GLU A 38 9.86 8.37 -20.32
C GLU A 38 10.13 9.88 -20.49
N ASP A 39 9.97 10.68 -19.43
CA ASP A 39 10.26 12.13 -19.43
C ASP A 39 11.77 12.44 -19.59
N MET A 40 12.65 11.55 -19.12
CA MET A 40 14.09 11.67 -19.29
C MET A 40 14.51 11.30 -20.72
N GLU A 41 14.01 10.19 -21.26
CA GLU A 41 14.32 9.71 -22.61
C GLU A 41 13.80 10.64 -23.70
N SER A 42 12.61 11.22 -23.51
CA SER A 42 12.05 12.25 -24.40
C SER A 42 12.72 13.62 -24.28
N SER A 43 13.62 13.80 -23.29
CA SER A 43 14.32 15.06 -23.01
C SER A 43 13.40 16.26 -22.70
N THR A 44 12.13 16.03 -22.38
CA THR A 44 11.16 17.09 -22.04
C THR A 44 11.38 17.67 -20.65
N LEU A 45 11.83 16.84 -19.71
CA LEU A 45 12.18 17.19 -18.32
C LEU A 45 11.05 17.90 -17.56
N LEU A 46 9.80 17.52 -17.81
CA LEU A 46 8.60 18.06 -17.16
C LEU A 46 8.59 17.81 -15.64
N HIS A 47 9.13 16.66 -15.21
CA HIS A 47 9.15 16.22 -13.81
C HIS A 47 10.49 16.52 -13.11
N PHE A 48 11.46 17.06 -13.85
CA PHE A 48 12.80 17.42 -13.40
C PHE A 48 13.03 18.93 -13.51
N LYS A 49 12.18 19.74 -12.88
CA LYS A 49 12.17 21.21 -12.99
C LYS A 49 13.55 21.86 -12.81
N ASN A 50 14.31 21.44 -11.80
CA ASN A 50 15.65 21.99 -11.54
C ASN A 50 16.65 21.62 -12.65
N LEU A 51 16.58 20.38 -13.15
CA LEU A 51 17.44 19.92 -14.24
C LEU A 51 17.08 20.61 -15.57
N LYS A 52 15.78 20.80 -15.81
CA LYS A 52 15.27 21.59 -16.94
C LYS A 52 15.78 23.03 -16.88
N GLN A 53 15.72 23.66 -15.71
CA GLN A 53 16.21 25.02 -15.49
C GLN A 53 17.72 25.10 -15.73
N TYR A 54 18.49 24.17 -15.15
CA TYR A 54 19.94 24.09 -15.34
C TYR A 54 20.33 24.00 -16.83
N ARG A 55 19.64 23.15 -17.61
CA ARG A 55 19.86 23.06 -19.07
C ARG A 55 19.61 24.38 -19.78
N ILE A 56 18.53 25.09 -19.43
CA ILE A 56 18.17 26.37 -20.04
C ILE A 56 19.21 27.44 -19.72
N GLU A 57 19.69 27.50 -18.48
CA GLU A 57 20.63 28.53 -18.02
C GLU A 57 22.06 28.32 -18.53
N THR A 58 22.48 27.06 -18.68
CA THR A 58 23.89 26.72 -18.96
C THR A 58 24.13 26.15 -20.36
N ASN A 59 23.08 25.84 -21.12
CA ASN A 59 23.15 25.02 -22.34
C ASN A 59 23.88 23.67 -22.14
N ALA A 60 23.96 23.17 -20.89
CA ALA A 60 24.61 21.90 -20.61
C ALA A 60 23.88 20.73 -21.30
N THR A 61 24.66 19.80 -21.83
CA THR A 61 24.14 18.52 -22.31
C THR A 61 23.86 17.63 -21.11
N ILE A 62 22.65 17.08 -21.03
CA ILE A 62 22.27 16.14 -19.98
C ILE A 62 22.55 14.73 -20.46
N GLU A 63 23.28 13.95 -19.66
CA GLU A 63 23.47 12.51 -19.89
C GLU A 63 22.18 11.73 -19.58
N ALA A 64 21.15 11.90 -20.43
CA ALA A 64 19.84 11.30 -20.25
C ALA A 64 19.93 9.77 -20.09
N ASN A 65 20.83 9.11 -20.81
CA ASN A 65 21.03 7.66 -20.74
C ASN A 65 21.45 7.21 -19.32
N TYR A 66 22.36 7.92 -18.67
CA TYR A 66 22.80 7.59 -17.31
C TYR A 66 21.64 7.65 -16.32
N PHE A 67 20.87 8.75 -16.35
CA PHE A 67 19.73 8.93 -15.45
C PHE A 67 18.60 7.93 -15.74
N SER A 68 18.32 7.65 -17.01
CA SER A 68 17.31 6.65 -17.39
C SER A 68 17.67 5.26 -16.91
N ILE A 69 18.95 4.86 -17.01
CA ILE A 69 19.43 3.57 -16.47
C ILE A 69 19.26 3.55 -14.94
N ALA A 70 19.65 4.61 -14.23
CA ALA A 70 19.49 4.67 -12.77
C ALA A 70 18.01 4.55 -12.34
N LEU A 71 17.09 5.21 -13.04
CA LEU A 71 15.65 5.14 -12.77
C LEU A 71 15.08 3.75 -13.07
N LYS A 72 15.51 3.11 -14.16
CA LYS A 72 15.13 1.72 -14.50
C LYS A 72 15.60 0.76 -13.42
N ASN A 73 16.86 0.85 -13.00
CA ASN A 73 17.42 0.03 -11.93
C ASN A 73 16.66 0.21 -10.61
N MET A 74 16.30 1.46 -10.26
CA MET A 74 15.48 1.73 -9.07
C MET A 74 14.11 1.05 -9.18
N LYS A 75 13.43 1.20 -10.33
CA LYS A 75 12.13 0.56 -10.59
C LYS A 75 12.22 -0.96 -10.46
N ASP A 76 13.24 -1.56 -11.05
CA ASP A 76 13.42 -3.02 -11.04
C ASP A 76 13.78 -3.53 -9.64
N GLY A 77 14.54 -2.75 -8.87
CA GLY A 77 14.80 -3.01 -7.45
C GLY A 77 13.52 -3.07 -6.61
N PHE A 78 12.59 -2.13 -6.79
CA PHE A 78 11.26 -2.20 -6.16
C PHE A 78 10.46 -3.40 -6.69
N ALA A 79 10.54 -3.67 -8.00
CA ALA A 79 9.77 -4.76 -8.60
C ALA A 79 10.10 -6.12 -8.01
N VAL A 80 11.39 -6.42 -7.85
CA VAL A 80 11.89 -7.65 -7.21
C VAL A 80 11.57 -7.66 -5.72
N ARG A 81 11.84 -6.56 -5.01
CA ARG A 81 11.69 -6.50 -3.56
C ARG A 81 10.24 -6.72 -3.08
N PHE A 82 9.27 -6.24 -3.84
CA PHE A 82 7.85 -6.33 -3.49
C PHE A 82 7.09 -7.38 -4.31
N GLU A 83 7.79 -8.28 -5.01
CA GLU A 83 7.17 -9.32 -5.84
C GLU A 83 6.19 -10.18 -5.04
N GLN A 84 6.59 -10.66 -3.84
CA GLN A 84 5.71 -11.47 -3.00
C GLN A 84 4.43 -10.73 -2.57
N PHE A 85 4.51 -9.43 -2.32
CA PHE A 85 3.32 -8.62 -2.01
C PHE A 85 2.41 -8.50 -3.23
N LYS A 86 2.98 -8.33 -4.43
CA LYS A 86 2.20 -8.29 -5.68
C LYS A 86 1.51 -9.62 -5.98
N THR A 87 2.21 -10.73 -5.81
CA THR A 87 1.64 -12.08 -5.99
C THR A 87 0.52 -12.36 -4.99
N ASN A 88 0.63 -11.86 -3.76
CA ASN A 88 -0.39 -11.99 -2.72
C ASN A 88 -1.36 -10.80 -2.66
N LYS A 89 -1.47 -9.99 -3.73
CA LYS A 89 -2.30 -8.76 -3.72
C LYS A 89 -3.74 -9.04 -3.32
N SER A 90 -4.35 -10.11 -3.85
CA SER A 90 -5.73 -10.49 -3.54
C SER A 90 -5.90 -10.85 -2.05
N THR A 91 -4.98 -11.64 -1.50
CA THR A 91 -4.92 -11.95 -0.06
C THR A 91 -4.78 -10.68 0.79
N LEU A 92 -3.92 -9.73 0.39
CA LEU A 92 -3.73 -8.47 1.09
C LEU A 92 -4.97 -7.57 1.02
N ALA A 93 -5.62 -7.50 -0.15
CA ALA A 93 -6.81 -6.71 -0.37
C ALA A 93 -8.00 -7.20 0.48
N PHE A 94 -8.03 -8.49 0.78
CA PHE A 94 -9.13 -9.14 1.49
C PHE A 94 -9.55 -8.43 2.78
N ILE A 95 -8.59 -8.00 3.61
CA ILE A 95 -8.89 -7.40 4.92
C ILE A 95 -9.59 -6.04 4.83
N VAL A 96 -9.43 -5.34 3.70
CA VAL A 96 -10.04 -4.03 3.43
C VAL A 96 -11.25 -4.15 2.52
N ASN A 97 -11.23 -5.11 1.59
CA ASN A 97 -12.24 -5.29 0.56
C ASN A 97 -12.59 -6.78 0.35
N PRO A 98 -13.27 -7.40 1.32
CA PRO A 98 -13.52 -8.84 1.29
C PRO A 98 -14.48 -9.28 0.19
N PHE A 99 -15.34 -8.38 -0.32
CA PHE A 99 -16.35 -8.72 -1.32
C PHE A 99 -15.80 -8.77 -2.74
N ASN A 100 -14.88 -7.86 -3.08
CA ASN A 100 -14.30 -7.77 -4.42
C ASN A 100 -13.07 -8.68 -4.59
N THR A 101 -12.64 -9.36 -3.54
CA THR A 101 -11.49 -10.26 -3.60
C THR A 101 -11.90 -11.59 -4.25
N ASN A 102 -11.11 -12.02 -5.24
CA ASN A 102 -11.24 -13.34 -5.85
C ASN A 102 -10.82 -14.40 -4.83
N THR A 103 -11.77 -15.21 -4.38
CA THR A 103 -11.54 -16.24 -3.35
C THR A 103 -10.58 -17.33 -3.79
N ASN A 104 -10.44 -17.54 -5.11
CA ASN A 104 -9.54 -18.53 -5.68
C ASN A 104 -8.06 -18.08 -5.66
N GLU A 105 -7.81 -16.79 -5.44
CA GLU A 105 -6.48 -16.20 -5.40
C GLU A 105 -6.01 -15.91 -3.96
N ILE A 106 -6.81 -16.24 -2.96
CA ILE A 106 -6.45 -16.06 -1.55
C ILE A 106 -5.55 -17.21 -1.13
N ASN A 107 -4.33 -16.89 -0.71
CA ASN A 107 -3.42 -17.86 -0.11
C ASN A 107 -3.80 -18.09 1.37
N ILE A 108 -4.36 -19.26 1.66
CA ILE A 108 -4.86 -19.64 2.99
C ILE A 108 -4.00 -20.67 3.72
N GLU A 109 -3.04 -21.28 3.02
CA GLU A 109 -2.13 -22.30 3.56
C GLU A 109 -1.43 -21.88 4.87
N PRO A 110 -0.91 -20.64 5.00
CA PRO A 110 -0.19 -20.23 6.20
C PRO A 110 -1.02 -20.15 7.48
N PHE A 111 -2.35 -20.17 7.36
CA PHE A 111 -3.28 -19.84 8.46
C PHE A 111 -4.02 -21.06 9.01
N GLY A 112 -3.80 -22.26 8.46
CA GLY A 112 -4.48 -23.48 8.91
C GLY A 112 -6.00 -23.40 8.77
N ILE A 113 -6.48 -22.73 7.72
CA ILE A 113 -7.90 -22.49 7.45
C ILE A 113 -8.50 -23.68 6.69
N ASP A 114 -9.72 -24.07 7.07
CA ASP A 114 -10.51 -25.01 6.28
C ASP A 114 -11.06 -24.32 5.02
N THR A 115 -10.60 -24.76 3.85
CA THR A 115 -11.01 -24.23 2.54
C THR A 115 -12.51 -24.33 2.29
N GLY A 116 -13.15 -25.45 2.63
CA GLY A 116 -14.58 -25.67 2.38
C GLY A 116 -15.43 -24.78 3.28
N SER A 117 -15.07 -24.73 4.56
CA SER A 117 -15.72 -23.84 5.53
C SER A 117 -15.55 -22.37 5.17
N LEU A 118 -14.36 -21.96 4.72
CA LEU A 118 -14.09 -20.61 4.25
C LEU A 118 -14.96 -20.25 3.04
N GLN A 119 -15.06 -21.13 2.04
CA GLN A 119 -15.88 -20.87 0.85
C GLN A 119 -17.35 -20.64 1.20
N ILE A 120 -17.92 -21.47 2.09
CA ILE A 120 -19.31 -21.31 2.56
C ILE A 120 -19.47 -19.99 3.32
N GLN A 121 -18.57 -19.69 4.26
CA GLN A 121 -18.63 -18.46 5.04
C GLN A 121 -18.45 -17.20 4.18
N LEU A 122 -17.59 -17.24 3.16
CA LEU A 122 -17.41 -16.12 2.22
C LEU A 122 -18.63 -15.93 1.32
N LEU A 123 -19.26 -17.01 0.86
CA LEU A 123 -20.50 -16.94 0.10
C LEU A 123 -21.62 -16.32 0.93
N ASP A 124 -21.78 -16.76 2.18
CA ASP A 124 -22.75 -16.22 3.12
C ASP A 124 -22.50 -14.72 3.41
N LEU A 125 -21.23 -14.35 3.63
CA LEU A 125 -20.83 -12.97 3.87
C LEU A 125 -21.10 -12.07 2.64
N LYS A 126 -20.84 -12.57 1.43
CA LYS A 126 -21.08 -11.84 0.16
C LYS A 126 -22.56 -11.66 -0.17
N THR A 127 -23.41 -12.63 0.20
CA THR A 127 -24.84 -12.64 -0.15
C THR A 127 -25.72 -11.94 0.87
N LYS A 128 -25.25 -11.80 2.12
CA LYS A 128 -25.99 -11.11 3.18
C LYS A 128 -25.68 -9.61 3.19
N ASP A 129 -26.63 -8.81 2.71
CA ASP A 129 -26.54 -7.33 2.68
C ASP A 129 -26.26 -6.70 4.06
N PHE A 130 -26.69 -7.35 5.14
CA PHE A 130 -26.43 -6.88 6.49
C PHE A 130 -24.93 -6.72 6.79
N TRP A 131 -24.10 -7.65 6.32
CA TRP A 131 -22.65 -7.59 6.52
C TRP A 131 -21.97 -6.71 5.48
N SER A 132 -22.55 -6.59 4.27
CA SER A 132 -22.00 -5.71 3.22
C SER A 132 -22.00 -4.24 3.61
N GLY A 133 -23.06 -3.78 4.30
CA GLY A 133 -23.13 -2.43 4.85
C GLY A 133 -21.98 -2.10 5.81
N LYS A 134 -21.55 -3.07 6.64
CA LYS A 134 -20.49 -2.85 7.63
C LYS A 134 -19.12 -2.63 7.01
N PHE A 135 -18.74 -3.41 6.00
CA PHE A 135 -17.47 -3.20 5.31
C PHE A 135 -17.51 -2.00 4.37
N THR A 136 -18.70 -1.62 3.88
CA THR A 136 -18.90 -0.34 3.18
C THR A 136 -18.62 0.83 4.13
N GLU A 137 -19.16 0.80 5.35
CA GLU A 137 -18.89 1.81 6.39
C GLU A 137 -17.40 1.83 6.78
N LEU A 138 -16.77 0.66 6.95
CA LEU A 138 -15.32 0.57 7.16
C LEU A 138 -14.56 1.30 6.05
N LYS A 139 -14.87 1.00 4.78
CA LYS A 139 -14.22 1.62 3.63
C LYS A 139 -14.34 3.15 3.67
N SER A 140 -15.55 3.69 3.91
CA SER A 140 -15.76 5.14 4.03
C SER A 140 -14.94 5.75 5.17
N LYS A 141 -14.84 5.08 6.33
CA LYS A 141 -13.98 5.53 7.44
C LYS A 141 -12.50 5.53 7.06
N LEU A 142 -12.02 4.53 6.33
CA LEU A 142 -10.64 4.49 5.87
C LEU A 142 -10.32 5.61 4.88
N GLU A 143 -11.24 5.91 3.96
CA GLU A 143 -11.14 7.04 3.04
C GLU A 143 -11.08 8.37 3.80
N GLU A 144 -11.95 8.57 4.78
CA GLU A 144 -11.96 9.78 5.63
C GLU A 144 -10.65 9.96 6.40
N LEU A 145 -10.11 8.88 6.97
CA LEU A 145 -8.82 8.94 7.66
C LEU A 145 -7.67 9.36 6.73
N GLU A 146 -7.67 8.88 5.48
CA GLU A 146 -6.63 9.27 4.51
C GLU A 146 -6.74 10.75 4.14
N ILE A 147 -7.96 11.27 4.00
CA ILE A 147 -8.21 12.71 3.78
C ILE A 147 -7.70 13.53 4.97
N GLN A 148 -8.03 13.12 6.20
CA GLN A 148 -7.58 13.80 7.41
C GLN A 148 -6.04 13.79 7.54
N LYS A 149 -5.38 12.66 7.25
CA LYS A 149 -3.91 12.56 7.20
C LYS A 149 -3.32 13.56 6.22
N CYS A 150 -3.85 13.62 5.00
CA CYS A 150 -3.39 14.57 3.97
C CYS A 150 -3.54 16.02 4.44
N MET A 151 -4.72 16.39 4.97
CA MET A 151 -4.98 17.73 5.49
C MET A 151 -4.02 18.13 6.62
N HIS A 152 -3.71 17.21 7.55
CA HIS A 152 -2.79 17.50 8.65
C HIS A 152 -1.34 17.64 8.19
N ILE A 153 -0.91 16.84 7.19
CA ILE A 153 0.42 16.97 6.59
C ILE A 153 0.57 18.34 5.91
N GLU A 154 -0.41 18.76 5.11
CA GLU A 154 -0.42 20.07 4.43
C GLU A 154 -0.39 21.24 5.41
N GLN A 155 -1.07 21.09 6.56
CA GLN A 155 -1.10 22.11 7.62
C GLN A 155 0.07 22.01 8.59
N HIS A 156 1.03 21.10 8.36
CA HIS A 156 2.15 20.81 9.27
C HIS A 156 1.72 20.48 10.73
N LYS A 157 0.53 19.90 10.91
CA LYS A 157 -0.05 19.56 12.22
C LYS A 157 0.39 18.16 12.68
N TRP A 158 1.67 18.03 13.03
CA TRP A 158 2.26 16.75 13.43
C TRP A 158 1.69 16.13 14.71
N THR A 159 1.18 16.95 15.63
CA THR A 159 0.53 16.47 16.87
C THR A 159 -0.83 15.84 16.58
N ALA A 160 -1.68 16.52 15.81
CA ALA A 160 -2.98 15.99 15.39
C ALA A 160 -2.84 14.72 14.54
N LEU A 161 -1.80 14.61 13.72
CA LEU A 161 -1.51 13.39 12.95
C LEU A 161 -1.30 12.16 13.85
N LYS A 162 -0.76 12.33 15.07
CA LYS A 162 -0.56 11.24 16.03
C LYS A 162 -1.85 10.80 16.72
N GLU A 163 -2.88 11.65 16.72
CA GLU A 163 -4.18 11.38 17.33
C GLU A 163 -5.13 10.65 16.37
N ILE A 164 -4.80 10.61 15.07
CA ILE A 164 -5.57 9.86 14.07
C ILE A 164 -5.63 8.37 14.46
N PRO A 165 -6.83 7.75 14.48
CA PRO A 165 -6.99 6.33 14.73
C PRO A 165 -6.14 5.45 13.81
N ARG A 166 -5.60 4.36 14.35
CA ARG A 166 -4.87 3.39 13.54
C ARG A 166 -5.82 2.65 12.60
N VAL A 167 -5.45 2.56 11.32
CA VAL A 167 -6.23 1.87 10.29
C VAL A 167 -6.46 0.41 10.68
N GLU A 168 -5.43 -0.28 11.17
CA GLU A 168 -5.53 -1.64 11.68
C GLU A 168 -6.59 -1.82 12.76
N ALA A 169 -6.78 -0.84 13.67
CA ALA A 169 -7.75 -0.94 14.74
C ALA A 169 -9.20 -0.89 14.22
N LEU A 170 -9.45 -0.08 13.19
CA LEU A 170 -10.76 -0.03 12.54
C LEU A 170 -11.06 -1.33 11.77
N ILE A 171 -10.08 -1.83 11.02
CA ILE A 171 -10.18 -3.09 10.29
C ILE A 171 -10.45 -4.23 11.28
N PHE A 172 -9.66 -4.33 12.35
CA PHE A 172 -9.84 -5.33 13.41
C PHE A 172 -11.25 -5.24 14.02
N GLY A 173 -11.72 -4.04 14.35
CA GLY A 173 -13.06 -3.83 14.91
C GLY A 173 -14.17 -4.33 13.99
N ALA A 174 -14.07 -4.08 12.68
CA ALA A 174 -15.03 -4.57 11.70
C ALA A 174 -15.08 -6.10 11.67
N TRP A 175 -13.92 -6.76 11.54
CA TRP A 175 -13.82 -8.22 11.53
C TRP A 175 -14.23 -8.86 12.85
N ASN A 176 -13.88 -8.26 13.99
CA ASN A 176 -14.24 -8.76 15.31
C ASN A 176 -15.74 -8.72 15.60
N SER A 177 -16.46 -7.80 14.97
CA SER A 177 -17.91 -7.71 15.11
C SER A 177 -18.70 -8.78 14.34
N LEU A 178 -18.03 -9.59 13.51
CA LEU A 178 -18.65 -10.73 12.86
C LEU A 178 -18.92 -11.85 13.88
N PRO A 179 -20.08 -12.54 13.78
CA PRO A 179 -20.41 -13.69 14.59
C PRO A 179 -19.40 -14.83 14.49
N GLU A 180 -19.37 -15.69 15.50
CA GLU A 180 -18.44 -16.83 15.58
C GLU A 180 -18.63 -17.87 14.47
N TYR A 181 -19.81 -17.93 13.82
CA TYR A 181 -20.00 -18.80 12.66
C TYR A 181 -19.24 -18.34 11.41
N TYR A 182 -18.58 -17.16 11.44
CA TYR A 182 -17.60 -16.72 10.45
C TYR A 182 -16.14 -16.96 10.92
N SER A 183 -15.91 -18.01 11.72
CA SER A 183 -14.63 -18.31 12.34
C SER A 183 -13.45 -18.37 11.37
N GLU A 184 -13.61 -18.97 10.19
CA GLU A 184 -12.53 -19.16 9.22
C GLU A 184 -12.17 -17.85 8.51
N VAL A 185 -13.19 -17.07 8.17
CA VAL A 185 -13.02 -15.72 7.59
C VAL A 185 -12.36 -14.79 8.62
N LYS A 186 -12.75 -14.87 9.89
CA LYS A 186 -12.11 -14.11 10.99
C LYS A 186 -10.65 -14.54 11.19
N LYS A 187 -10.35 -15.85 11.20
CA LYS A 187 -8.98 -16.37 11.29
C LYS A 187 -8.09 -15.84 10.17
N LEU A 188 -8.59 -15.82 8.92
CA LEU A 188 -7.87 -15.24 7.79
C LEU A 188 -7.57 -13.76 8.02
N ALA A 189 -8.58 -12.97 8.38
CA ALA A 189 -8.41 -11.54 8.61
C ALA A 189 -7.42 -11.26 9.75
N TYR A 190 -7.50 -12.00 10.85
CA TYR A 190 -6.58 -11.85 11.98
C TYR A 190 -5.16 -12.29 11.64
N GLY A 191 -5.00 -13.43 10.96
CA GLY A 191 -3.69 -13.88 10.48
C GLY A 191 -3.04 -12.86 9.56
N MET A 192 -3.83 -12.24 8.67
CA MET A 192 -3.32 -11.15 7.83
C MET A 192 -2.95 -9.92 8.64
N LEU A 193 -3.74 -9.53 9.65
CA LEU A 193 -3.40 -8.40 10.52
C LEU A 193 -2.13 -8.65 11.36
N THR A 194 -1.87 -9.90 11.78
CA THR A 194 -0.70 -10.22 12.61
C THR A 194 0.61 -10.27 11.83
N ILE A 195 0.59 -10.64 10.54
CA ILE A 195 1.77 -10.57 9.65
C ILE A 195 2.36 -9.15 9.64
N PHE A 196 1.53 -8.13 9.85
CA PHE A 196 1.94 -6.72 9.80
C PHE A 196 2.10 -6.09 11.18
N GLY A 197 1.47 -6.64 12.23
CA GLY A 197 1.75 -6.29 13.61
C GLY A 197 3.19 -6.67 14.05
N SER A 198 3.77 -7.75 13.49
CA SER A 198 5.19 -8.07 13.63
C SER A 198 6.02 -7.21 12.69
N THR A 199 6.20 -5.96 13.10
CA THR A 199 6.90 -4.87 12.42
C THR A 199 8.34 -5.18 12.01
N TYR A 200 8.96 -6.28 12.47
CA TYR A 200 10.35 -6.62 12.17
C TYR A 200 10.66 -6.75 10.66
N SER A 201 9.79 -7.40 9.88
CA SER A 201 10.04 -7.61 8.43
C SER A 201 9.76 -6.38 7.59
N CYS A 202 8.74 -5.58 7.94
CA CYS A 202 8.51 -4.27 7.33
C CYS A 202 9.59 -3.26 7.73
N GLU A 203 10.08 -3.29 8.98
CA GLU A 203 11.19 -2.47 9.46
C GLU A 203 12.52 -2.85 8.81
N GLN A 204 12.79 -4.13 8.55
CA GLN A 204 13.91 -4.60 7.70
C GLN A 204 13.75 -4.09 6.25
N ALA A 205 12.55 -4.21 5.68
CA ALA A 205 12.25 -3.68 4.35
C ALA A 205 12.39 -2.13 4.29
N LEU A 206 12.11 -1.43 5.38
CA LEU A 206 12.30 0.01 5.48
C LEU A 206 13.76 0.40 5.73
N SER A 207 14.49 -0.38 6.53
CA SER A 207 15.89 -0.13 6.88
C SER A 207 16.80 -0.15 5.67
N CYS A 208 16.62 -1.07 4.70
CA CYS A 208 17.44 -1.02 3.48
C CYS A 208 17.13 0.17 2.56
N MET A 209 16.02 0.90 2.75
CA MET A 209 15.78 2.16 2.00
C MET A 209 16.55 3.35 2.59
N ASN A 210 17.02 3.28 3.84
CA ASN A 210 17.87 4.32 4.44
C ASN A 210 19.35 4.19 4.02
N ILE A 211 19.70 3.22 3.19
CA ILE A 211 21.07 2.94 2.72
C ILE A 211 21.31 3.51 1.30
N ILE A 212 20.29 4.11 0.67
CA ILE A 212 20.38 4.84 -0.61
C ILE A 212 20.21 6.34 -0.34
#